data_AF-A0A3Q2P8W5-F1
#
_entry.id   AF-A0A3Q2P8W5-F1
#
_cell.length_a   1.000
_cell.length_b   1.000
_cell.length_c   1.000
_cell.angle_alpha   90.00
_cell.angle_beta   90.00
_cell.angle_gamma   90.00
#
_symmetry.space_group_name_H-M   'P 1'
#
loop_
_entity.id
_entity.type
_entity.pdbx_description
1 polymer ?
#
loop_
_entity_poly.entity_id
_entity_poly.type
_entity_poly.pdbx_seq_one_letter_code
_entity_poly.pdbx_strand_id
1 'polypeptide(L)'
;MNLLDSAHSIFLFGLCLVFLDSTLSTIHPPSFHGWAGSLTQNILSGLSSTCVIIRLSYFIKDLKVDVQSDGKYLIITTDELTTLYDPQITHSKNLSSTSPPVSARIESLGNLSSVLETRKQVMKNMCGKYKSGISRTITPDHVKYIYVEDKYKVLYCEVPKSGCSNWKRTLIVLSGKASNPDKLKHEQVHYGGYLKTLNRYNQKEIMHRLQTYKKFMFVREPLDRVVSAYRDKFENPNDYYHNLFGKPIIKKYRVTPSAEALKTGNGVTFKEFVQYLLDGHRPVGMDIHWEQMNKLCHPCLIDYDLIGKFENMEEESNFLLRMIGAPDSLKLPSFKDRNPKDVRTSKEITERYFSQVSFMERQRVYDFYYMDYLMFNYSNFHFYILHRP
;
A
#
# COMPACT_ATOMS: atom_id res chain seq x y z
N MET A 1 10.61 26.93 8.82
CA MET A 1 11.45 25.87 8.24
C MET A 1 11.08 24.57 8.91
N ASN A 2 10.62 23.60 8.14
CA ASN A 2 10.00 22.38 8.67
C ASN A 2 11.08 21.36 9.05
N LEU A 3 10.82 20.53 10.06
CA LEU A 3 11.70 19.41 10.49
C LEU A 3 12.19 18.52 9.33
N LEU A 4 11.35 18.39 8.30
CA LEU A 4 11.63 17.62 7.08
C LEU A 4 12.71 18.25 6.21
N ASP A 5 12.78 19.59 6.13
CA ASP A 5 13.81 20.28 5.35
C ASP A 5 15.20 20.11 6.00
N SER A 6 15.26 20.12 7.33
CA SER A 6 16.50 19.93 8.09
C SER A 6 17.03 18.48 8.00
N ALA A 7 16.16 17.48 8.05
CA ALA A 7 16.53 16.09 7.84
C ALA A 7 17.03 15.82 6.41
N HIS A 8 16.43 16.50 5.42
CA HIS A 8 16.84 16.44 4.02
C HIS A 8 18.25 17.02 3.79
N SER A 9 18.57 18.16 4.41
CA SER A 9 19.91 18.76 4.32
C SER A 9 21.00 17.89 4.94
N ILE A 10 20.70 17.21 6.06
CA ILE A 10 21.63 16.28 6.73
C ILE A 10 21.86 15.01 5.88
N PHE A 11 20.79 14.47 5.28
CA PHE A 11 20.88 13.30 4.41
C PHE A 11 21.70 13.59 3.14
N LEU A 12 21.52 14.77 2.54
CA LEU A 12 22.32 15.26 1.41
C LEU A 12 23.78 15.49 1.79
N PHE A 13 24.08 16.02 2.98
CA PHE A 13 25.46 16.20 3.47
C PHE A 13 26.17 14.86 3.71
N GLY A 14 25.45 13.87 4.28
CA GLY A 14 25.96 12.51 4.47
C GLY A 14 26.26 11.78 3.16
N LEU A 15 25.39 11.92 2.15
CA LEU A 15 25.63 11.42 0.80
C LEU A 15 26.84 12.10 0.12
N CYS A 16 27.02 13.41 0.33
CA CYS A 16 28.13 14.16 -0.26
C CYS A 16 29.50 13.69 0.26
N LEU A 17 29.58 13.25 1.53
CA LEU A 17 30.79 12.67 2.13
C LEU A 17 31.09 11.25 1.61
N VAL A 18 30.07 10.47 1.21
CA VAL A 18 30.24 9.11 0.68
C VAL A 18 30.75 9.11 -0.77
N PHE A 19 30.47 10.15 -1.55
CA PHE A 19 30.92 10.27 -2.95
C PHE A 19 32.29 10.94 -3.11
N LEU A 20 32.84 11.55 -2.07
CA LEU A 20 34.17 12.15 -2.06
C LEU A 20 35.20 11.21 -1.41
N ASP A 21 35.32 10.00 -1.93
CA ASP A 21 36.52 9.18 -1.70
C ASP A 21 37.20 8.88 -3.03
N SER A 22 37.98 9.87 -3.46
CA SER A 22 39.17 9.66 -4.30
C SER A 22 40.11 10.87 -4.32
N THR A 23 39.76 12.01 -3.71
CA THR A 23 40.74 13.08 -3.40
C THR A 23 40.31 13.86 -2.15
N LEU A 24 41.17 13.89 -1.12
CA LEU A 24 40.99 14.76 0.05
C LEU A 24 41.00 16.22 -0.39
N SER A 25 39.91 16.95 -0.12
CA SER A 25 39.95 18.40 0.01
C SER A 25 38.99 18.85 1.11
N THR A 26 39.45 19.77 1.94
CA THR A 26 38.74 20.37 3.07
C THR A 26 37.53 21.16 2.57
N ILE A 27 36.32 20.73 2.92
CA ILE A 27 35.08 21.47 2.61
C ILE A 27 34.74 22.37 3.80
N HIS A 28 34.76 23.68 3.59
CA HIS A 28 34.15 24.64 4.52
C HIS A 28 32.62 24.68 4.33
N PRO A 29 31.83 24.70 5.42
CA PRO A 29 30.37 24.72 5.32
C PRO A 29 29.86 26.10 4.85
N PRO A 30 28.76 26.15 4.07
CA PRO A 30 28.09 27.42 3.78
C PRO A 30 27.40 27.94 5.04
N SER A 31 27.55 29.25 5.28
CA SER A 31 26.99 29.98 6.42
C SER A 31 25.45 30.06 6.33
N PHE A 32 24.76 29.07 6.88
CA PHE A 32 23.33 29.16 7.17
C PHE A 32 23.12 29.57 8.63
N HIS A 33 22.60 30.78 8.83
CA HIS A 33 22.19 31.25 10.16
C HIS A 33 21.07 30.38 10.73
N GLY A 34 21.29 29.81 11.93
CA GLY A 34 20.23 29.20 12.73
C GLY A 34 20.53 27.85 13.38
N TRP A 35 21.79 27.39 13.44
CA TRP A 35 22.15 26.14 14.11
C TRP A 35 22.99 26.39 15.37
N ALA A 36 22.44 26.05 16.53
CA ALA A 36 23.19 25.83 17.76
C ALA A 36 23.12 24.33 18.06
N GLY A 37 24.10 23.57 17.56
CA GLY A 37 24.23 22.13 17.82
C GLY A 37 25.70 21.74 17.82
N SER A 38 26.14 21.08 18.89
CA SER A 38 27.53 20.63 19.07
C SER A 38 27.81 19.44 18.15
N LEU A 39 28.79 19.57 17.26
CA LEU A 39 29.33 18.50 16.44
C LEU A 39 30.52 17.86 17.18
N THR A 40 30.44 16.58 17.52
CA THR A 40 31.60 15.80 18.01
C THR A 40 31.95 14.74 16.97
N GLN A 41 33.14 14.86 16.37
CA GLN A 41 33.66 13.94 15.35
C GLN A 41 34.78 13.11 15.98
N ASN A 42 34.60 11.79 16.10
CA ASN A 42 35.65 10.88 16.57
C ASN A 42 36.02 9.93 15.43
N ILE A 43 37.25 10.04 14.92
CA ILE A 43 37.83 9.13 13.94
C ILE A 43 38.67 8.11 14.72
N LEU A 44 38.30 6.83 14.69
CA LEU A 44 39.13 5.74 15.22
C LEU A 44 39.87 5.07 14.06
N SER A 45 41.18 5.32 13.95
CA SER A 45 42.06 4.64 12.99
C SER A 45 42.81 3.50 13.67
N GLY A 46 42.43 2.25 13.38
CA GLY A 46 43.16 1.03 13.75
C GLY A 46 43.83 0.41 12.52
N LEU A 47 45.10 0.03 12.65
CA LEU A 47 46.00 -0.38 11.58
C LEU A 47 45.59 -1.70 10.87
N SER A 48 45.94 -1.76 9.58
CA SER A 48 45.95 -2.93 8.67
C SER A 48 44.66 -3.19 7.86
N SER A 49 44.65 -2.67 6.63
CA SER A 49 43.80 -3.06 5.48
C SER A 49 42.27 -3.01 5.65
N THR A 50 41.74 -2.22 6.58
CA THR A 50 40.36 -2.40 7.08
C THR A 50 39.43 -1.22 6.81
N CYS A 51 38.17 -1.59 6.54
CA CYS A 51 36.97 -0.77 6.36
C CYS A 51 36.93 0.49 7.26
N VAL A 52 36.69 1.66 6.66
CA VAL A 52 36.46 2.92 7.39
C VAL A 52 35.04 2.91 7.94
N ILE A 53 34.89 2.63 9.24
CA ILE A 53 33.62 2.77 9.95
C ILE A 53 33.43 4.24 10.30
N ILE A 54 32.62 4.96 9.52
CA ILE A 54 32.20 6.33 9.84
C ILE A 54 30.97 6.24 10.75
N ARG A 55 31.07 6.80 11.96
CA ARG A 55 29.93 6.95 12.88
C ARG A 55 29.63 8.43 13.09
N LEU A 56 28.42 8.84 12.76
CA LEU A 56 27.93 10.20 12.97
C LEU A 56 26.70 10.17 13.87
N SER A 57 26.71 10.97 14.93
CA SER A 57 25.60 11.10 15.89
C SER A 57 25.05 12.51 15.85
N TYR A 58 23.73 12.64 15.67
CA TYR A 58 23.03 13.93 15.65
C TYR A 58 21.82 13.90 16.60
N PHE A 59 21.49 15.06 17.15
CA PHE A 59 20.24 15.28 17.90
C PHE A 59 19.30 16.17 17.10
N ILE A 60 18.08 15.68 16.84
CA ILE A 60 17.02 16.45 16.19
C ILE A 60 15.81 16.47 17.13
N LYS A 61 15.52 17.64 17.72
CA LYS A 61 14.42 17.83 18.69
C LYS A 61 14.32 16.66 19.69
N ASP A 62 15.42 16.42 20.39
CA ASP A 62 15.59 15.39 21.43
C ASP A 62 15.62 13.93 20.95
N LEU A 63 15.56 13.66 19.64
CA LEU A 63 15.76 12.33 19.06
C LEU A 63 17.23 12.12 18.68
N LYS A 64 17.87 11.05 19.19
CA LYS A 64 19.23 10.68 18.77
C LYS A 64 19.18 9.85 17.49
N VAL A 65 19.95 10.25 16.49
CA VAL A 65 20.12 9.53 15.23
C VAL A 65 21.60 9.18 15.07
N ASP A 66 21.88 7.88 15.05
CA ASP A 66 23.20 7.30 14.83
C ASP A 66 23.23 6.69 13.43
N VAL A 67 24.18 7.13 12.60
CA VAL A 67 24.42 6.57 11.26
C VAL A 67 25.77 5.89 11.25
N GLN A 68 25.80 4.63 10.86
CA GLN A 68 27.01 3.82 10.72
C GLN A 68 27.07 3.16 9.34
N SER A 69 28.25 3.11 8.74
CA SER A 69 28.54 2.29 7.56
C SER A 69 29.52 1.19 7.95
N ASP A 70 29.26 -0.05 7.54
CA ASP A 70 30.22 -1.17 7.69
C ASP A 70 30.93 -1.53 6.37
N GLY A 71 30.74 -0.72 5.32
CA GLY A 71 31.26 -0.95 3.98
C GLY A 71 30.36 -1.82 3.09
N LYS A 72 29.32 -2.46 3.62
CA LYS A 72 28.32 -3.23 2.87
C LYS A 72 26.88 -2.78 3.13
N TYR A 73 26.59 -2.32 4.34
CA TYR A 73 25.29 -1.83 4.76
C TYR A 73 25.39 -0.42 5.35
N LEU A 74 24.36 0.39 5.12
CA LEU A 74 24.12 1.62 5.87
C LEU A 74 23.15 1.30 7.00
N ILE A 75 23.60 1.49 8.23
CA ILE A 75 22.84 1.24 9.46
C ILE A 75 22.41 2.60 10.01
N ILE A 76 21.11 2.85 9.99
CA ILE A 76 20.51 4.03 10.60
C ILE A 76 19.75 3.57 11.85
N THR A 77 20.23 4.03 12.99
CA THR A 77 19.65 3.78 14.31
C THR A 77 19.04 5.06 14.84
N THR A 78 17.77 4.99 15.20
CA THR A 78 17.09 6.02 15.99
C THR A 78 16.60 5.38 17.28
N ASP A 79 16.33 6.18 18.32
CA ASP A 79 15.83 5.66 19.61
C ASP A 79 14.50 4.87 19.51
N GLU A 80 13.85 4.84 18.33
CA GLU A 80 12.59 4.12 18.08
C GLU A 80 12.64 3.00 17.01
N LEU A 81 13.70 2.86 16.19
CA LEU A 81 13.78 1.84 15.11
C LEU A 81 15.21 1.65 14.57
N THR A 82 15.55 0.40 14.21
CA THR A 82 16.77 0.02 13.47
C THR A 82 16.37 -0.56 12.11
N THR A 83 16.95 -0.04 11.02
CA THR A 83 16.68 -0.55 9.66
C THR A 83 17.99 -0.89 8.96
N LEU A 84 18.08 -2.08 8.34
CA LEU A 84 19.22 -2.54 7.53
C LEU A 84 18.85 -2.47 6.05
N TYR A 85 19.75 -1.95 5.20
CA TYR A 85 19.51 -1.82 3.76
C TYR A 85 20.59 -2.57 2.95
N ASP A 86 20.19 -3.59 2.19
CA ASP A 86 21.05 -4.36 1.27
C ASP A 86 20.86 -3.86 -0.20
N PRO A 87 21.91 -3.38 -0.90
CA PRO A 87 21.78 -2.88 -2.26
C PRO A 87 21.89 -3.94 -3.39
N GLN A 88 22.05 -5.25 -3.12
CA GLN A 88 22.31 -6.24 -4.17
C GLN A 88 21.25 -7.36 -4.22
N ILE A 89 20.17 -7.17 -4.99
CA ILE A 89 19.32 -8.29 -5.46
C ILE A 89 19.56 -8.49 -6.96
N THR A 90 20.35 -9.51 -7.28
CA THR A 90 20.54 -10.04 -8.64
C THR A 90 19.52 -11.15 -8.92
N HIS A 91 18.99 -11.16 -10.15
CA HIS A 91 18.07 -12.15 -10.69
C HIS A 91 18.61 -13.59 -10.60
N SER A 92 17.73 -14.56 -10.36
CA SER A 92 17.95 -15.94 -10.82
C SER A 92 16.67 -16.71 -11.18
N LYS A 93 16.64 -17.06 -12.47
CA LYS A 93 16.36 -18.35 -13.13
C LYS A 93 15.17 -19.24 -12.71
N ASN A 94 14.43 -19.61 -13.77
CA ASN A 94 13.51 -20.73 -13.99
C ASN A 94 13.58 -21.89 -12.99
N LEU A 95 12.42 -22.22 -12.41
CA LEU A 95 12.18 -23.47 -11.70
C LEU A 95 11.21 -24.36 -12.49
N SER A 96 11.66 -25.60 -12.70
CA SER A 96 10.88 -26.72 -13.24
C SER A 96 9.83 -27.19 -12.22
N SER A 97 8.71 -27.69 -12.72
CA SER A 97 7.53 -28.10 -11.96
C SER A 97 7.71 -29.46 -11.29
N THR A 98 8.14 -29.47 -10.03
CA THR A 98 7.85 -30.58 -9.10
C THR A 98 7.35 -30.01 -7.78
N SER A 99 6.30 -30.62 -7.22
CA SER A 99 5.72 -30.18 -5.96
C SER A 99 6.71 -30.35 -4.80
N PRO A 100 6.85 -29.36 -3.90
CA PRO A 100 7.82 -29.43 -2.81
C PRO A 100 7.47 -30.55 -1.80
N PRO A 101 8.49 -31.14 -1.15
CA PRO A 101 8.29 -32.17 -0.13
C PRO A 101 7.46 -31.66 1.06
N VAL A 102 6.77 -32.58 1.74
CA VAL A 102 5.80 -32.28 2.82
C VAL A 102 6.43 -31.46 3.96
N SER A 103 7.69 -31.73 4.32
CA SER A 103 8.42 -30.96 5.34
C SER A 103 8.62 -29.49 4.94
N ALA A 104 9.05 -29.23 3.71
CA ALA A 104 9.21 -27.88 3.18
C ALA A 104 7.86 -27.14 3.06
N ARG A 105 6.77 -27.87 2.80
CA ARG A 105 5.40 -27.30 2.79
C ARG A 105 4.93 -26.93 4.20
N ILE A 106 5.23 -27.74 5.21
CA ILE A 106 4.90 -27.44 6.62
C ILE A 106 5.72 -26.23 7.12
N GLU A 107 7.00 -26.16 6.76
CA GLU A 107 7.87 -25.02 7.09
C GLU A 107 7.41 -23.72 6.42
N SER A 108 7.05 -23.77 5.13
CA SER A 108 6.45 -22.65 4.40
C SER A 108 5.12 -22.19 5.01
N LEU A 109 4.26 -23.12 5.43
CA LEU A 109 3.00 -22.81 6.12
C LEU A 109 3.23 -22.17 7.50
N GLY A 110 4.22 -22.67 8.26
CA GLY A 110 4.62 -22.11 9.54
C GLY A 110 5.17 -20.69 9.41
N ASN A 111 6.01 -20.45 8.40
CA ASN A 111 6.53 -19.13 8.08
C ASN A 111 5.41 -18.15 7.71
N LEU A 112 4.48 -18.56 6.83
CA LEU A 112 3.37 -17.70 6.42
C LEU A 112 2.44 -17.35 7.58
N SER A 113 2.15 -18.31 8.47
CA SER A 113 1.36 -18.05 9.67
C SER A 113 2.03 -17.00 10.57
N SER A 114 3.35 -17.06 10.73
CA SER A 114 4.13 -16.07 11.48
C SER A 114 4.08 -14.68 10.84
N VAL A 115 4.21 -14.59 9.51
CA VAL A 115 4.10 -13.34 8.76
C VAL A 115 2.72 -12.70 8.95
N LEU A 116 1.64 -13.48 8.86
CA LEU A 116 0.28 -12.98 9.02
C LEU A 116 -0.01 -12.51 10.45
N GLU A 117 0.48 -13.24 11.47
CA GLU A 117 0.32 -12.81 12.86
C GLU A 117 1.13 -11.55 13.18
N THR A 118 2.35 -11.42 12.61
CA THR A 118 3.16 -10.20 12.71
C THR A 118 2.39 -9.00 12.15
N ARG A 119 1.73 -9.13 10.99
CA ARG A 119 0.92 -8.04 10.42
C ARG A 119 -0.24 -7.63 11.32
N LYS A 120 -0.90 -8.60 11.97
CA LYS A 120 -1.95 -8.31 12.96
C LYS A 120 -1.40 -7.57 14.17
N GLN A 121 -0.22 -7.95 14.67
CA GLN A 121 0.40 -7.25 15.78
C GLN A 121 0.77 -5.81 15.41
N VAL A 122 1.33 -5.58 14.21
CA VAL A 122 1.58 -4.22 13.70
C VAL A 122 0.29 -3.42 13.66
N MET A 123 -0.79 -3.99 13.12
CA MET A 123 -2.09 -3.31 13.08
C MET A 123 -2.58 -2.93 14.48
N LYS A 124 -2.54 -3.86 15.44
CA LYS A 124 -2.93 -3.60 16.84
C LYS A 124 -2.10 -2.48 17.46
N ASN A 125 -0.78 -2.49 17.25
CA ASN A 125 0.12 -1.45 17.75
C ASN A 125 -0.22 -0.08 17.14
N MET A 126 -0.41 -0.01 15.82
CA MET A 126 -0.76 1.23 15.13
C MET A 126 -2.13 1.77 15.54
N CYS A 127 -3.11 0.89 15.73
CA CYS A 127 -4.43 1.28 16.25
C CYS A 127 -4.35 1.79 17.70
N GLY A 128 -3.53 1.17 18.55
CA GLY A 128 -3.26 1.65 19.90
C GLY A 128 -2.59 3.03 19.90
N LYS A 129 -1.61 3.27 19.03
CA LYS A 129 -0.87 4.54 18.95
C LYS A 129 -1.72 5.68 18.38
N TYR A 130 -2.44 5.45 17.28
CA TYR A 130 -3.07 6.52 16.51
C TYR A 130 -4.59 6.63 16.70
N LYS A 131 -5.26 5.61 17.26
CA LYS A 131 -6.73 5.52 17.32
C LYS A 131 -7.27 5.09 18.69
N SER A 132 -6.52 5.26 19.78
CA SER A 132 -6.89 4.83 21.15
C SER A 132 -8.20 5.43 21.69
N GLY A 133 -8.65 6.58 21.17
CA GLY A 133 -9.87 7.28 21.61
C GLY A 133 -11.11 7.08 20.72
N ILE A 134 -11.08 6.18 19.73
CA ILE A 134 -12.27 5.96 18.88
C ILE A 134 -13.35 5.21 19.67
N SER A 135 -14.61 5.68 19.57
CA SER A 135 -15.77 4.94 20.05
C SER A 135 -15.80 3.53 19.46
N ARG A 136 -15.93 2.52 20.34
CA ARG A 136 -16.01 1.11 19.92
C ARG A 136 -17.39 0.75 19.36
N THR A 137 -18.32 1.70 19.25
CA THR A 137 -19.63 1.47 18.65
C THR A 137 -19.53 1.28 17.14
N ILE A 138 -19.88 0.09 16.68
CA ILE A 138 -19.92 -0.24 15.26
C ILE A 138 -21.28 0.16 14.69
N THR A 139 -21.29 1.03 13.69
CA THR A 139 -22.49 1.44 12.94
C THR A 139 -22.57 0.67 11.63
N PRO A 140 -23.74 0.63 10.96
CA PRO A 140 -23.87 0.05 9.62
C PRO A 140 -22.92 0.68 8.59
N ASP A 141 -22.55 1.95 8.73
CA ASP A 141 -21.63 2.61 7.79
C ASP A 141 -20.23 2.01 7.86
N HIS A 142 -19.73 1.69 9.06
CA HIS A 142 -18.41 1.07 9.26
C HIS A 142 -18.28 -0.31 8.61
N VAL A 143 -19.39 -0.97 8.29
CA VAL A 143 -19.41 -2.36 7.77
C VAL A 143 -20.01 -2.47 6.36
N LYS A 144 -20.22 -1.34 5.67
CA LYS A 144 -20.87 -1.33 4.34
C LYS A 144 -20.07 -1.98 3.23
N TYR A 145 -18.75 -2.08 3.37
CA TYR A 145 -17.86 -2.75 2.41
C TYR A 145 -17.51 -4.18 2.81
N ILE A 146 -18.14 -4.72 3.86
CA ILE A 146 -17.92 -6.10 4.29
C ILE A 146 -18.97 -7.00 3.67
N TYR A 147 -18.54 -7.96 2.86
CA TYR A 147 -19.39 -9.00 2.30
C TYR A 147 -19.49 -10.19 3.25
N VAL A 148 -20.68 -10.76 3.33
CA VAL A 148 -21.01 -11.91 4.18
C VAL A 148 -21.10 -13.16 3.34
N GLU A 149 -20.41 -14.21 3.76
CA GLU A 149 -20.61 -15.57 3.29
C GLU A 149 -20.89 -16.45 4.52
N ASP A 150 -22.16 -16.87 4.66
CA ASP A 150 -22.68 -17.51 5.87
C ASP A 150 -22.30 -19.01 5.97
N LYS A 151 -22.05 -19.71 4.85
CA LYS A 151 -21.78 -21.16 4.85
C LYS A 151 -20.43 -21.50 5.47
N TYR A 152 -19.39 -20.76 5.11
CA TYR A 152 -18.04 -20.88 5.65
C TYR A 152 -17.77 -19.89 6.78
N LYS A 153 -18.79 -19.10 7.18
CA LYS A 153 -18.72 -18.11 8.26
C LYS A 153 -17.56 -17.14 8.07
N VAL A 154 -17.50 -16.49 6.91
CA VAL A 154 -16.46 -15.50 6.60
C VAL A 154 -17.04 -14.11 6.31
N LEU A 155 -16.26 -13.09 6.67
CA LEU A 155 -16.49 -11.69 6.40
C LEU A 155 -15.33 -11.14 5.58
N TYR A 156 -15.61 -10.68 4.37
CA TYR A 156 -14.60 -10.12 3.46
C TYR A 156 -14.78 -8.61 3.33
N CYS A 157 -13.81 -7.82 3.80
CA CYS A 157 -13.82 -6.39 3.50
C CYS A 157 -13.26 -6.10 2.11
N GLU A 158 -14.08 -5.50 1.26
CA GLU A 158 -13.66 -5.07 -0.07
C GLU A 158 -12.74 -3.85 0.02
N VAL A 159 -11.52 -4.04 -0.48
CA VAL A 159 -10.63 -2.95 -0.88
C VAL A 159 -10.52 -2.97 -2.40
N PRO A 160 -11.11 -1.99 -3.11
CA PRO A 160 -11.02 -1.96 -4.56
C PRO A 160 -9.56 -1.85 -5.04
N LYS A 161 -9.30 -2.51 -6.17
CA LYS A 161 -7.99 -2.63 -6.83
C LYS A 161 -6.95 -3.48 -6.09
N SER A 162 -7.39 -4.22 -5.06
CA SER A 162 -6.62 -5.24 -4.32
C SER A 162 -7.15 -6.66 -4.57
N GLY A 163 -7.63 -6.95 -5.78
CA GLY A 163 -8.15 -8.28 -6.16
C GLY A 163 -9.61 -8.56 -5.78
N CYS A 164 -10.39 -7.53 -5.43
CA CYS A 164 -11.74 -7.70 -4.89
C CYS A 164 -12.74 -8.43 -5.79
N SER A 165 -12.70 -8.24 -7.11
CA SER A 165 -13.58 -8.97 -8.03
C SER A 165 -13.36 -10.48 -7.95
N ASN A 166 -12.11 -10.93 -7.83
CA ASN A 166 -11.79 -12.36 -7.75
C ASN A 166 -12.19 -12.92 -6.39
N TRP A 167 -12.02 -12.16 -5.30
CA TRP A 167 -12.56 -12.53 -4.00
C TRP A 167 -14.08 -12.67 -4.02
N LYS A 168 -14.80 -11.73 -4.63
CA LYS A 168 -16.26 -11.83 -4.79
C LYS A 168 -16.66 -13.09 -5.56
N ARG A 169 -16.00 -13.42 -6.68
CA ARG A 169 -16.23 -14.67 -7.42
C ARG A 169 -16.08 -15.90 -6.53
N THR A 170 -15.00 -15.96 -5.77
CA THR A 170 -14.72 -17.06 -4.87
C THR A 170 -15.77 -17.17 -3.77
N LEU A 171 -16.21 -16.05 -3.16
CA LEU A 171 -17.29 -16.06 -2.17
C LEU A 171 -18.64 -16.50 -2.76
N ILE A 172 -18.95 -16.13 -4.00
CA ILE A 172 -20.16 -16.58 -4.71
C ILE A 172 -20.13 -18.11 -4.88
N VAL A 173 -18.98 -18.66 -5.26
CA VAL A 173 -18.79 -20.11 -5.41
C VAL A 173 -18.86 -20.82 -4.06
N LEU A 174 -18.22 -20.28 -3.01
CA LEU A 174 -18.30 -20.81 -1.65
C LEU A 174 -19.76 -20.86 -1.16
N SER A 175 -20.55 -19.82 -1.44
CA SER A 175 -21.99 -19.79 -1.08
C SER A 175 -22.85 -20.80 -1.85
N GLY A 176 -22.29 -21.52 -2.83
CA GLY A 176 -23.01 -22.49 -3.66
C GLY A 176 -23.86 -21.84 -4.77
N LYS A 177 -23.74 -20.53 -4.99
CA LYS A 177 -24.51 -19.79 -6.02
C LYS A 177 -23.89 -19.87 -7.41
N ALA A 178 -22.66 -20.36 -7.52
CA ALA A 178 -21.97 -20.65 -8.77
C ALA A 178 -21.02 -21.84 -8.59
N SER A 179 -20.68 -22.52 -9.68
CA SER A 179 -19.81 -23.71 -9.64
C SER A 179 -18.34 -23.44 -9.94
N ASN A 180 -18.02 -22.36 -10.65
CA ASN A 180 -16.65 -22.03 -11.04
C ASN A 180 -16.48 -20.51 -11.06
N PRO A 181 -15.47 -19.96 -10.35
CA PRO A 181 -15.27 -18.52 -10.28
C PRO A 181 -14.90 -17.90 -11.65
N ASP A 182 -14.20 -18.63 -12.52
CA ASP A 182 -13.74 -18.16 -13.82
C ASP A 182 -14.87 -17.94 -14.83
N LYS A 183 -16.03 -18.58 -14.60
CA LYS A 183 -17.21 -18.44 -15.46
C LYS A 183 -18.07 -17.22 -15.15
N LEU A 184 -17.82 -16.55 -14.03
CA LEU A 184 -18.59 -15.38 -13.59
C LEU A 184 -18.08 -14.10 -14.26
N LYS A 185 -18.95 -13.46 -15.04
CA LYS A 185 -18.67 -12.17 -15.71
C LYS A 185 -18.66 -11.01 -14.71
N HIS A 186 -17.98 -9.92 -15.06
CA HIS A 186 -17.84 -8.73 -14.22
C HIS A 186 -19.21 -8.24 -13.69
N GLU A 187 -20.19 -8.11 -14.57
CA GLU A 187 -21.52 -7.58 -14.23
C GLU A 187 -22.24 -8.48 -13.23
N GLN A 188 -22.11 -9.80 -13.37
CA GLN A 188 -22.69 -10.78 -12.45
C GLN A 188 -22.07 -10.65 -11.05
N VAL A 189 -20.76 -10.47 -10.99
CA VAL A 189 -20.01 -10.37 -9.72
C VAL A 189 -20.37 -9.10 -8.95
N HIS A 190 -20.53 -7.97 -9.65
CA HIS A 190 -20.74 -6.67 -9.02
C HIS A 190 -22.22 -6.28 -8.87
N TYR A 191 -23.10 -6.74 -9.75
CA TYR A 191 -24.50 -6.30 -9.81
C TYR A 191 -25.51 -7.45 -9.76
N GLY A 192 -25.06 -8.71 -9.79
CA GLY A 192 -25.96 -9.88 -9.78
C GLY A 192 -26.64 -10.19 -8.45
N GLY A 193 -26.38 -9.42 -7.38
CA GLY A 193 -27.03 -9.60 -6.08
C GLY A 193 -26.65 -10.89 -5.34
N TYR A 194 -25.59 -11.60 -5.76
CA TYR A 194 -25.19 -12.87 -5.16
C TYR A 194 -24.65 -12.73 -3.73
N LEU A 195 -24.00 -11.62 -3.39
CA LEU A 195 -23.42 -11.39 -2.07
C LEU A 195 -24.14 -10.24 -1.36
N LYS A 196 -24.36 -10.42 -0.06
CA LYS A 196 -24.96 -9.41 0.81
C LYS A 196 -23.87 -8.72 1.62
N THR A 197 -23.92 -7.40 1.68
CA THR A 197 -23.04 -6.61 2.57
C THR A 197 -23.57 -6.64 4.01
N LEU A 198 -22.67 -6.58 4.99
CA LEU A 198 -22.96 -6.75 6.41
C LEU A 198 -23.89 -5.65 6.94
N ASN A 199 -23.80 -4.43 6.39
CA ASN A 199 -24.69 -3.32 6.73
C ASN A 199 -26.17 -3.53 6.36
N ARG A 200 -26.51 -4.58 5.60
CA ARG A 200 -27.89 -4.93 5.26
C ARG A 200 -28.54 -5.89 6.27
N TYR A 201 -27.85 -6.21 7.37
CA TYR A 201 -28.38 -6.99 8.49
C TYR A 201 -28.73 -6.06 9.65
N ASN A 202 -29.57 -6.51 10.58
CA ASN A 202 -29.85 -5.72 11.78
C ASN A 202 -28.65 -5.71 12.74
N GLN A 203 -28.65 -4.80 13.73
CA GLN A 203 -27.49 -4.63 14.62
C GLN A 203 -27.10 -5.91 15.38
N LYS A 204 -28.07 -6.72 15.83
CA LYS A 204 -27.81 -7.98 16.54
C LYS A 204 -27.10 -8.98 15.63
N GLU A 205 -27.56 -9.09 14.38
CA GLU A 205 -26.97 -9.95 13.37
C GLU A 205 -25.58 -9.49 12.92
N ILE A 206 -25.36 -8.17 12.82
CA ILE A 206 -24.05 -7.58 12.54
C ILE A 206 -23.06 -8.00 13.63
N MET A 207 -23.41 -7.75 14.89
CA MET A 207 -22.53 -8.07 16.02
C MET A 207 -22.27 -9.57 16.15
N HIS A 208 -23.28 -10.41 15.95
CA HIS A 208 -23.12 -11.87 15.95
C HIS A 208 -22.07 -12.33 14.94
N ARG A 209 -22.15 -11.86 13.69
CA ARG A 209 -21.19 -12.22 12.64
C ARG A 209 -19.80 -11.65 12.92
N LEU A 210 -19.71 -10.40 13.37
CA LEU A 210 -18.42 -9.80 13.75
C LEU A 210 -17.75 -10.58 14.89
N GLN A 211 -18.50 -11.21 15.79
CA GLN A 211 -17.96 -12.02 16.88
C GLN A 211 -17.61 -13.44 16.45
N THR A 212 -18.38 -14.04 15.55
CA THR A 212 -18.30 -15.50 15.29
C THR A 212 -17.68 -15.87 13.94
N TYR A 213 -17.59 -14.96 12.98
CA TYR A 213 -17.10 -15.26 11.62
C TYR A 213 -15.64 -14.89 11.49
N LYS A 214 -14.90 -15.58 10.62
CA LYS A 214 -13.53 -15.21 10.26
C LYS A 214 -13.51 -13.98 9.37
N LYS A 215 -12.74 -12.96 9.73
CA LYS A 215 -12.70 -11.66 9.04
C LYS A 215 -11.40 -11.52 8.27
N PHE A 216 -11.47 -11.19 6.99
CA PHE A 216 -10.27 -10.97 6.19
C PHE A 216 -10.40 -9.79 5.23
N MET A 217 -9.25 -9.24 4.87
CA MET A 217 -9.11 -8.21 3.83
C MET A 217 -7.81 -8.42 3.07
N PHE A 218 -7.76 -7.92 1.84
CA PHE A 218 -6.53 -7.86 1.05
C PHE A 218 -6.21 -6.40 0.73
N VAL A 219 -5.01 -5.98 1.08
CA VAL A 219 -4.48 -4.64 0.82
C VAL A 219 -3.47 -4.68 -0.33
N ARG A 220 -3.10 -3.51 -0.82
CA ARG A 220 -2.13 -3.34 -1.90
C ARG A 220 -1.27 -2.12 -1.61
N GLU A 221 -0.06 -2.11 -2.12
CA GLU A 221 0.82 -0.93 -2.10
C GLU A 221 0.00 0.32 -2.52
N PRO A 222 -0.08 1.38 -1.67
CA PRO A 222 -1.05 2.46 -1.86
C PRO A 222 -0.96 3.20 -3.20
N LEU A 223 0.25 3.43 -3.73
CA LEU A 223 0.45 4.14 -5.00
C LEU A 223 0.17 3.24 -6.21
N ASP A 224 0.53 1.96 -6.14
CA ASP A 224 0.09 0.97 -7.14
C ASP A 224 -1.43 0.87 -7.20
N ARG A 225 -2.09 0.93 -6.04
CA ARG A 225 -3.55 0.87 -5.94
C ARG A 225 -4.19 2.09 -6.59
N VAL A 226 -3.67 3.30 -6.33
CA VAL A 226 -4.24 4.53 -6.90
C VAL A 226 -3.99 4.64 -8.41
N VAL A 227 -2.83 4.23 -8.90
CA VAL A 227 -2.57 4.12 -10.35
C VAL A 227 -3.50 3.08 -10.96
N SER A 228 -3.67 1.93 -10.32
CA SER A 228 -4.62 0.92 -10.80
C SER A 228 -6.05 1.45 -10.85
N ALA A 229 -6.46 2.35 -9.96
CA ALA A 229 -7.78 2.97 -10.00
C ALA A 229 -7.89 3.95 -11.17
N TYR A 230 -6.92 4.85 -11.36
CA TYR A 230 -6.88 5.77 -12.49
C TYR A 230 -6.99 5.04 -13.83
N ARG A 231 -6.12 4.03 -14.03
CA ARG A 231 -6.08 3.24 -15.27
C ARG A 231 -7.40 2.52 -15.56
N ASP A 232 -8.03 2.01 -14.51
CA ASP A 232 -9.33 1.32 -14.61
C ASP A 232 -10.48 2.26 -14.97
N LYS A 233 -10.43 3.51 -14.49
CA LYS A 233 -11.56 4.45 -14.59
C LYS A 233 -11.46 5.42 -15.76
N PHE A 234 -10.26 5.77 -16.22
CA PHE A 234 -10.05 6.89 -17.15
C PHE A 234 -9.30 6.54 -18.45
N GLU A 235 -8.64 5.39 -18.55
CA GLU A 235 -7.88 5.02 -19.78
C GLU A 235 -8.72 4.29 -20.83
N ASN A 236 -9.77 3.61 -20.38
CA ASN A 236 -10.65 2.81 -21.22
C ASN A 236 -12.05 3.42 -21.24
N PRO A 237 -12.87 3.19 -22.29
CA PRO A 237 -14.24 3.66 -22.35
C PRO A 237 -15.03 3.32 -21.08
N ASN A 238 -15.57 4.36 -20.43
CA ASN A 238 -16.26 4.24 -19.15
C ASN A 238 -17.19 5.44 -18.95
N ASP A 239 -18.32 5.44 -19.66
CA ASP A 239 -19.26 6.57 -19.70
C ASP A 239 -19.69 7.03 -18.30
N TYR A 240 -19.91 6.10 -17.37
CA TYR A 240 -20.29 6.46 -16.01
C TYR A 240 -19.21 7.30 -15.31
N TYR A 241 -17.95 6.83 -15.28
CA TYR A 241 -16.87 7.58 -14.61
C TYR A 241 -16.45 8.82 -15.39
N HIS A 242 -16.48 8.79 -16.72
CA HIS A 242 -16.12 9.94 -17.54
C HIS A 242 -17.16 11.06 -17.37
N ASN A 243 -18.45 10.73 -17.31
CA ASN A 243 -19.50 11.71 -17.02
C ASN A 243 -19.42 12.22 -15.57
N LEU A 244 -19.35 11.31 -14.59
CA LEU A 244 -19.42 11.67 -13.17
C LEU A 244 -18.15 12.38 -12.67
N PHE A 245 -16.97 11.88 -13.04
CA PHE A 245 -15.68 12.42 -12.57
C PHE A 245 -14.88 13.09 -13.68
N GLY A 246 -14.87 12.53 -14.89
CA GLY A 246 -14.03 13.04 -15.98
C GLY A 246 -14.35 14.47 -16.38
N LYS A 247 -15.64 14.79 -16.61
CA LYS A 247 -16.06 16.16 -16.97
C LYS A 247 -15.72 17.18 -15.87
N PRO A 248 -16.06 16.97 -14.58
CA PRO A 248 -15.71 17.92 -13.54
C PRO A 248 -14.18 18.07 -13.34
N ILE A 249 -13.40 16.99 -13.47
CA ILE A 249 -11.94 17.04 -13.39
C ILE A 249 -11.39 17.90 -14.52
N ILE A 250 -11.74 17.59 -15.78
CA ILE A 250 -11.27 18.34 -16.95
C ILE A 250 -11.68 19.81 -16.85
N LYS A 251 -12.94 20.08 -16.50
CA LYS A 251 -13.45 21.46 -16.37
C LYS A 251 -12.68 22.29 -15.34
N LYS A 252 -12.23 21.67 -14.24
CA LYS A 252 -11.60 22.40 -13.13
C LYS A 252 -10.08 22.54 -13.30
N TYR A 253 -9.40 21.50 -13.77
CA TYR A 253 -7.93 21.45 -13.71
C TYR A 253 -7.24 21.61 -15.07
N ARG A 254 -7.95 21.46 -16.18
CA ARG A 254 -7.38 21.66 -17.52
C ARG A 254 -7.39 23.14 -17.88
N VAL A 255 -6.23 23.67 -18.26
CA VAL A 255 -6.09 25.09 -18.64
C VAL A 255 -6.89 25.42 -19.91
N THR A 256 -6.80 24.57 -20.94
CA THR A 256 -7.48 24.76 -22.23
C THR A 256 -8.19 23.49 -22.67
N PRO A 257 -9.37 23.17 -22.11
CA PRO A 257 -10.10 21.97 -22.49
C PRO A 257 -10.80 22.13 -23.84
N SER A 258 -10.72 21.12 -24.71
CA SER A 258 -11.51 21.08 -25.94
C SER A 258 -13.00 20.90 -25.62
N ALA A 259 -13.87 21.39 -26.50
CA ALA A 259 -15.32 21.21 -26.37
C ALA A 259 -15.69 19.71 -26.25
N GLU A 260 -15.01 18.85 -27.00
CA GLU A 260 -15.21 17.41 -26.94
C GLU A 260 -14.82 16.80 -25.59
N ALA A 261 -13.69 17.22 -25.02
CA ALA A 261 -13.26 16.76 -23.70
C ALA A 261 -14.24 17.18 -22.59
N LEU A 262 -14.81 18.39 -22.67
CA LEU A 262 -15.86 18.84 -21.75
C LEU A 262 -17.18 18.07 -21.95
N LYS A 263 -17.50 17.73 -23.20
CA LYS A 263 -18.73 17.02 -23.57
C LYS A 263 -18.69 15.54 -23.18
N THR A 264 -17.54 14.89 -23.24
CA THR A 264 -17.40 13.45 -22.99
C THR A 264 -16.80 13.13 -21.61
N GLY A 265 -15.92 13.98 -21.09
CA GLY A 265 -15.10 13.66 -19.93
C GLY A 265 -13.94 12.72 -20.24
N ASN A 266 -13.67 12.44 -21.54
CA ASN A 266 -12.61 11.56 -21.97
C ASN A 266 -11.22 12.21 -21.85
N GLY A 267 -10.21 11.38 -21.63
CA GLY A 267 -8.81 11.81 -21.66
C GLY A 267 -8.39 12.62 -20.45
N VAL A 268 -8.98 12.38 -19.28
CA VAL A 268 -8.42 12.85 -17.99
C VAL A 268 -6.99 12.36 -17.90
N THR A 269 -6.04 13.25 -17.66
CA THR A 269 -4.63 12.90 -17.46
C THR A 269 -4.38 12.48 -16.02
N PHE A 270 -3.30 11.72 -15.78
CA PHE A 270 -2.94 11.31 -14.43
C PHE A 270 -2.63 12.51 -13.53
N LYS A 271 -2.01 13.56 -14.08
CA LYS A 271 -1.75 14.80 -13.36
C LYS A 271 -3.04 15.48 -12.91
N GLU A 272 -4.04 15.61 -13.79
CA GLU A 272 -5.34 16.18 -13.42
C GLU A 272 -6.06 15.32 -12.37
N PHE A 273 -5.92 14.00 -12.45
CA PHE A 273 -6.45 13.09 -11.43
C PHE A 273 -5.74 13.25 -10.07
N VAL A 274 -4.41 13.44 -10.04
CA VAL A 274 -3.67 13.73 -8.81
C VAL A 274 -4.08 15.08 -8.22
N GLN A 275 -4.25 16.11 -9.05
CA GLN A 275 -4.77 17.41 -8.62
C GLN A 275 -6.16 17.27 -8.00
N TYR A 276 -7.04 16.46 -8.61
CA TYR A 276 -8.35 16.13 -8.05
C TYR A 276 -8.27 15.41 -6.69
N LEU A 277 -7.38 14.42 -6.56
CA LEU A 277 -7.20 13.65 -5.34
C LEU A 277 -6.76 14.52 -4.17
N LEU A 278 -5.82 15.44 -4.43
CA LEU A 278 -5.23 16.33 -3.42
C LEU A 278 -6.07 17.57 -3.11
N ASP A 279 -7.11 17.86 -3.91
CA ASP A 279 -7.98 19.00 -3.69
C ASP A 279 -8.97 18.74 -2.54
N GLY A 280 -8.94 19.60 -1.52
CA GLY A 280 -9.90 19.60 -0.41
C GLY A 280 -11.30 20.06 -0.81
N HIS A 281 -11.41 20.82 -1.92
CA HIS A 281 -12.67 21.32 -2.50
C HIS A 281 -12.96 20.67 -3.85
N ARG A 282 -12.58 19.38 -3.98
CA ARG A 282 -12.80 18.58 -5.20
C ARG A 282 -14.27 18.62 -5.63
N PRO A 283 -14.55 18.65 -6.95
CA PRO A 283 -15.89 18.96 -7.46
C PRO A 283 -16.96 17.87 -7.30
N VAL A 284 -16.60 16.62 -6.95
CA VAL A 284 -17.57 15.50 -6.86
C VAL A 284 -17.54 14.84 -5.48
N GLY A 285 -16.36 14.46 -4.99
CA GLY A 285 -16.20 13.81 -3.69
C GLY A 285 -15.23 12.64 -3.75
N MET A 286 -15.21 11.81 -2.71
CA MET A 286 -14.33 10.65 -2.70
C MET A 286 -15.02 9.39 -3.19
N ASP A 287 -14.31 8.64 -4.05
CA ASP A 287 -14.76 7.35 -4.57
C ASP A 287 -13.97 6.24 -3.87
N ILE A 288 -14.62 5.12 -3.64
CA ILE A 288 -14.06 3.95 -2.96
C ILE A 288 -12.77 3.43 -3.62
N HIS A 289 -12.58 3.63 -4.93
CA HIS A 289 -11.44 3.10 -5.66
C HIS A 289 -10.13 3.81 -5.33
N TRP A 290 -10.18 5.04 -4.81
CA TRP A 290 -9.01 5.80 -4.38
C TRP A 290 -9.12 6.32 -2.93
N GLU A 291 -10.15 5.94 -2.18
CA GLU A 291 -10.26 6.18 -0.73
C GLU A 291 -9.23 5.35 0.06
N GLN A 292 -8.73 5.86 1.20
CA GLN A 292 -7.74 5.12 2.00
C GLN A 292 -8.29 3.78 2.52
N MET A 293 -7.47 2.73 2.48
CA MET A 293 -7.86 1.37 2.85
C MET A 293 -8.28 1.27 4.33
N ASN A 294 -7.59 2.00 5.21
CA ASN A 294 -7.93 2.08 6.63
C ASN A 294 -9.31 2.72 6.88
N LYS A 295 -9.77 3.61 5.99
CA LYS A 295 -11.11 4.22 6.06
C LYS A 295 -12.19 3.33 5.45
N LEU A 296 -11.85 2.48 4.49
CA LEU A 296 -12.82 1.54 3.91
C LEU A 296 -13.15 0.41 4.90
N CYS A 297 -12.14 -0.14 5.56
CA CYS A 297 -12.29 -1.37 6.34
C CYS A 297 -12.20 -1.18 7.86
N HIS A 298 -11.85 0.01 8.34
CA HIS A 298 -11.81 0.33 9.77
C HIS A 298 -11.11 -0.74 10.64
N PRO A 299 -9.85 -1.11 10.35
CA PRO A 299 -9.16 -2.21 11.06
C PRO A 299 -8.89 -1.92 12.55
N CYS A 300 -9.09 -0.68 13.02
CA CYS A 300 -9.08 -0.34 14.45
C CYS A 300 -10.42 -0.55 15.16
N LEU A 301 -11.51 -0.75 14.41
CA LEU A 301 -12.84 -1.10 14.93
C LEU A 301 -13.16 -2.59 14.75
N ILE A 302 -12.54 -3.22 13.76
CA ILE A 302 -12.83 -4.59 13.34
C ILE A 302 -11.53 -5.41 13.42
N ASP A 303 -11.53 -6.43 14.27
CA ASP A 303 -10.37 -7.31 14.44
C ASP A 303 -10.32 -8.33 13.30
N TYR A 304 -9.44 -8.10 12.32
CA TYR A 304 -9.26 -8.98 11.17
C TYR A 304 -8.41 -10.20 11.53
N ASP A 305 -8.93 -11.40 11.25
CA ASP A 305 -8.20 -12.66 11.40
C ASP A 305 -7.08 -12.79 10.36
N LEU A 306 -7.20 -12.17 9.18
CA LEU A 306 -6.19 -12.17 8.13
C LEU A 306 -6.15 -10.84 7.36
N ILE A 307 -4.95 -10.25 7.28
CA ILE A 307 -4.66 -9.07 6.45
C ILE A 307 -3.65 -9.49 5.37
N GLY A 308 -4.20 -9.81 4.20
CA GLY A 308 -3.43 -10.29 3.07
C GLY A 308 -2.86 -9.14 2.22
N LYS A 309 -1.79 -9.41 1.48
CA LYS A 309 -1.17 -8.47 0.53
C LYS A 309 -1.43 -8.92 -0.90
N PHE A 310 -1.80 -7.98 -1.76
CA PHE A 310 -2.03 -8.22 -3.18
C PHE A 310 -0.77 -8.75 -3.87
N GLU A 311 0.39 -8.31 -3.38
CA GLU A 311 1.70 -8.74 -3.83
C GLU A 311 1.95 -10.25 -3.58
N ASN A 312 1.25 -10.85 -2.62
CA ASN A 312 1.36 -12.26 -2.22
C ASN A 312 0.04 -13.02 -2.40
N MET A 313 -0.82 -12.56 -3.33
CA MET A 313 -2.21 -13.00 -3.45
C MET A 313 -2.37 -14.53 -3.57
N GLU A 314 -1.54 -15.20 -4.38
CA GLU A 314 -1.68 -16.63 -4.61
C GLU A 314 -1.43 -17.44 -3.33
N GLU A 315 -0.31 -17.19 -2.66
CA GLU A 315 0.09 -17.92 -1.46
C GLU A 315 -0.89 -17.67 -0.30
N GLU A 316 -1.22 -16.41 -0.05
CA GLU A 316 -2.05 -15.99 1.08
C GLU A 316 -3.53 -16.32 0.89
N SER A 317 -4.06 -16.26 -0.34
CA SER A 317 -5.42 -16.72 -0.63
C SER A 317 -5.54 -18.23 -0.45
N ASN A 318 -4.55 -19.01 -0.89
CA ASN A 318 -4.50 -20.45 -0.68
C ASN A 318 -4.46 -20.82 0.80
N PHE A 319 -3.70 -20.07 1.61
CA PHE A 319 -3.67 -20.26 3.05
C PHE A 319 -5.03 -19.98 3.70
N LEU A 320 -5.66 -18.86 3.35
CA LEU A 320 -7.00 -18.52 3.84
C LEU A 320 -8.04 -19.58 3.46
N LEU A 321 -8.07 -20.02 2.21
CA LEU A 321 -9.02 -21.03 1.73
C LEU A 321 -8.88 -22.35 2.50
N ARG A 322 -7.66 -22.81 2.77
CA ARG A 322 -7.41 -23.97 3.64
C ARG A 322 -7.88 -23.73 5.07
N MET A 323 -7.57 -22.55 5.64
CA MET A 323 -7.95 -22.19 7.01
C MET A 323 -9.47 -22.25 7.24
N ILE A 324 -10.26 -21.83 6.25
CA ILE A 324 -11.73 -21.83 6.36
C ILE A 324 -12.37 -23.17 5.96
N GLY A 325 -11.57 -24.18 5.58
CA GLY A 325 -12.07 -25.49 5.14
C GLY A 325 -12.73 -25.46 3.76
N ALA A 326 -12.35 -24.54 2.87
CA ALA A 326 -12.82 -24.52 1.49
C ALA A 326 -12.37 -25.79 0.73
N PRO A 327 -13.07 -26.20 -0.34
CA PRO A 327 -12.66 -27.34 -1.15
C PRO A 327 -11.23 -27.16 -1.70
N ASP A 328 -10.40 -28.21 -1.66
CA ASP A 328 -8.98 -28.13 -2.09
C ASP A 328 -8.79 -27.71 -3.56
N SER A 329 -9.79 -28.02 -4.40
CA SER A 329 -9.84 -27.65 -5.82
C SER A 329 -10.14 -26.16 -6.04
N LEU A 330 -10.68 -25.46 -5.04
CA LEU A 330 -10.99 -24.04 -5.16
C LEU A 330 -9.72 -23.21 -5.02
N LYS A 331 -9.44 -22.41 -6.05
CA LYS A 331 -8.37 -21.42 -6.08
C LYS A 331 -8.95 -20.04 -6.34
N LEU A 332 -8.27 -19.01 -5.85
CA LEU A 332 -8.60 -17.65 -6.22
C LEU A 332 -8.20 -17.43 -7.69
N PRO A 333 -9.09 -16.88 -8.54
CA PRO A 333 -8.73 -16.60 -9.92
C PRO A 333 -7.56 -15.63 -10.05
N SER A 334 -6.69 -15.86 -11.02
CA SER A 334 -5.51 -15.04 -11.30
C SER A 334 -5.64 -14.19 -12.58
N PHE A 335 -6.81 -14.12 -13.21
CA PHE A 335 -7.05 -13.29 -14.39
C PHE A 335 -7.46 -11.85 -14.04
N LYS A 336 -7.26 -10.92 -14.99
CA LYS A 336 -7.62 -9.51 -14.84
C LYS A 336 -9.08 -9.33 -15.24
N ASP A 337 -9.89 -8.86 -14.30
CA ASP A 337 -11.34 -8.75 -14.46
C ASP A 337 -11.76 -7.70 -15.50
N ARG A 338 -11.49 -6.42 -15.24
CA ARG A 338 -11.80 -5.33 -16.17
C ARG A 338 -10.60 -5.04 -17.08
N ASN A 339 -10.88 -4.77 -18.36
CA ASN A 339 -9.89 -4.51 -19.40
C ASN A 339 -8.82 -5.63 -19.45
N PRO A 340 -9.20 -6.88 -19.74
CA PRO A 340 -8.33 -8.05 -19.60
C PRO A 340 -7.11 -8.03 -20.54
N LYS A 341 -7.18 -7.27 -21.63
CA LYS A 341 -6.07 -7.10 -22.59
C LYS A 341 -4.97 -6.17 -22.07
N ASP A 342 -5.27 -5.34 -21.08
CA ASP A 342 -4.31 -4.38 -20.54
C ASP A 342 -3.37 -5.06 -19.55
N VAL A 343 -2.08 -4.71 -19.60
CA VAL A 343 -1.09 -5.14 -18.61
C VAL A 343 -1.53 -4.71 -17.19
N ARG A 344 -1.33 -5.60 -16.21
CA ARG A 344 -1.56 -5.29 -14.80
C ARG A 344 -0.68 -4.14 -14.34
N THR A 345 -1.20 -3.28 -13.48
CA THR A 345 -0.38 -2.24 -12.83
C THR A 345 0.72 -2.92 -12.03
N SER A 346 1.97 -2.59 -12.35
CA SER A 346 3.18 -3.00 -11.64
C SER A 346 3.90 -1.76 -11.10
N LYS A 347 4.91 -1.95 -10.26
CA LYS A 347 5.75 -0.88 -9.71
C LYS A 347 6.32 0.03 -10.82
N GLU A 348 6.84 -0.55 -11.89
CA GLU A 348 7.46 0.19 -13.01
C GLU A 348 6.44 1.01 -13.80
N ILE A 349 5.18 0.55 -13.83
CA ILE A 349 4.09 1.33 -14.42
C ILE A 349 3.74 2.49 -13.50
N THR A 350 3.61 2.23 -12.19
CA THR A 350 3.34 3.25 -11.18
C THR A 350 4.39 4.37 -11.20
N GLU A 351 5.67 4.01 -11.26
CA GLU A 351 6.78 4.97 -11.41
C GLU A 351 6.64 5.86 -12.65
N ARG A 352 6.24 5.29 -13.80
CA ARG A 352 5.98 6.05 -15.04
C ARG A 352 4.78 7.01 -14.95
N TYR A 353 3.79 6.74 -14.10
CA TYR A 353 2.71 7.70 -13.85
C TYR A 353 3.19 8.81 -12.92
N PHE A 354 3.86 8.46 -11.82
CA PHE A 354 4.33 9.45 -10.87
C PHE A 354 5.47 10.32 -11.40
N SER A 355 6.21 9.89 -12.43
CA SER A 355 7.18 10.73 -13.13
C SER A 355 6.53 11.94 -13.83
N GLN A 356 5.24 11.88 -14.14
CA GLN A 356 4.47 12.95 -14.81
C GLN A 356 4.02 14.07 -13.85
N VAL A 357 4.16 13.87 -12.54
CA VAL A 357 3.79 14.85 -11.51
C VAL A 357 5.02 15.32 -10.73
N SER A 358 4.93 16.53 -10.17
CA SER A 358 6.01 17.15 -9.42
C SER A 358 6.34 16.37 -8.15
N PHE A 359 7.58 16.51 -7.67
CA PHE A 359 8.00 15.95 -6.37
C PHE A 359 7.03 16.32 -5.23
N MET A 360 6.60 17.58 -5.19
CA MET A 360 5.63 18.07 -4.21
C MET A 360 4.29 17.34 -4.30
N GLU A 361 3.78 17.09 -5.51
CA GLU A 361 2.55 16.31 -5.70
C GLU A 361 2.75 14.85 -5.26
N ARG A 362 3.88 14.21 -5.59
CA ARG A 362 4.19 12.84 -5.14
C ARG A 362 4.19 12.73 -3.62
N GLN A 363 4.88 13.65 -2.95
CA GLN A 363 4.94 13.69 -1.49
C GLN A 363 3.53 13.86 -0.89
N ARG A 364 2.73 14.78 -1.43
CA ARG A 364 1.36 14.99 -0.93
C ARG A 364 0.44 13.80 -1.17
N VAL A 365 0.61 13.04 -2.26
CA VAL A 365 -0.16 11.80 -2.47
C VAL A 365 0.22 10.74 -1.44
N TYR A 366 1.49 10.66 -1.06
CA TYR A 366 1.86 9.79 0.05
C TYR A 366 1.32 10.25 1.38
N ASP A 367 1.42 11.54 1.70
CA ASP A 367 0.87 12.07 2.94
C ASP A 367 -0.63 11.77 3.02
N PHE A 368 -1.34 11.82 1.88
CA PHE A 368 -2.74 11.41 1.76
C PHE A 368 -2.97 9.92 2.11
N TYR A 369 -2.04 9.02 1.79
CA TYR A 369 -2.12 7.59 2.12
C TYR A 369 -1.26 7.17 3.33
N TYR A 370 -0.67 8.12 4.07
CA TYR A 370 0.36 7.83 5.08
C TYR A 370 -0.10 6.82 6.14
N MET A 371 -1.35 6.93 6.58
CA MET A 371 -1.92 5.98 7.54
C MET A 371 -2.04 4.56 6.98
N ASP A 372 -2.27 4.37 5.68
CA ASP A 372 -2.25 3.04 5.06
C ASP A 372 -0.83 2.46 5.06
N TYR A 373 0.19 3.29 4.78
CA TYR A 373 1.59 2.85 4.85
C TYR A 373 1.96 2.34 6.25
N LEU A 374 1.63 3.12 7.29
CA LEU A 374 1.90 2.75 8.67
C LEU A 374 1.11 1.50 9.10
N MET A 375 -0.20 1.50 8.89
CA MET A 375 -1.08 0.43 9.38
C MET A 375 -0.86 -0.92 8.68
N PHE A 376 -0.52 -0.90 7.39
CA PHE A 376 -0.33 -2.11 6.59
C PHE A 376 1.14 -2.48 6.35
N ASN A 377 2.05 -1.80 7.04
CA ASN A 377 3.49 -2.01 6.99
C ASN A 377 4.01 -2.05 5.54
N TYR A 378 3.78 -0.97 4.80
CA TYR A 378 4.42 -0.73 3.51
C TYR A 378 5.58 0.25 3.71
N SER A 379 6.75 -0.07 3.15
CA SER A 379 8.00 0.71 3.31
C SER A 379 8.54 1.26 1.98
N ASN A 380 7.96 0.86 0.85
CA ASN A 380 8.49 1.14 -0.49
C ASN A 380 8.31 2.59 -0.98
N PHE A 381 7.89 3.51 -0.11
CA PHE A 381 7.58 4.88 -0.51
C PHE A 381 8.78 5.64 -1.08
N HIS A 382 9.97 5.46 -0.48
CA HIS A 382 11.19 6.16 -0.93
C HIS A 382 11.51 5.92 -2.41
N PHE A 383 11.13 4.77 -2.98
CA PHE A 383 11.33 4.46 -4.39
C PHE A 383 10.56 5.42 -5.32
N TYR A 384 9.32 5.78 -4.97
CA TYR A 384 8.47 6.61 -5.83
C TYR A 384 8.78 8.11 -5.77
N ILE A 385 9.39 8.58 -4.68
CA ILE A 385 9.73 9.99 -4.51
C ILE A 385 11.10 10.32 -5.10
N LEU A 386 12.11 9.49 -4.78
CA LEU A 386 13.51 9.87 -4.89
C LEU A 386 14.10 9.60 -6.28
N HIS A 387 13.47 8.74 -7.07
CA HIS A 387 13.90 8.53 -8.45
C HIS A 387 13.43 9.72 -9.31
N ARG A 388 14.37 10.65 -9.56
CA ARG A 388 14.30 11.50 -10.75
C ARG A 388 14.64 10.62 -11.95
N PRO A 389 13.90 10.74 -13.07
CA PRO A 389 14.21 10.02 -14.30
C PRO A 389 15.60 10.37 -14.83
#